data_AF-A0A928MHX5-F1
#
_entry.id   AF-A0A928MHX5-F1
#
_cell.length_a   1.000
_cell.length_b   1.000
_cell.length_c   1.000
_cell.angle_alpha   90.00
_cell.angle_beta   90.00
_cell.angle_gamma   90.00
#
_symmetry.space_group_name_H-M   'P 1'
#
loop_
_entity.id
_entity.type
_entity.pdbx_description
1 polymer ?
#
loop_
_entity_poly.entity_id
_entity_poly.type
_entity_poly.pdbx_seq_one_letter_code
_entity_poly.pdbx_strand_id
1 'polypeptide(L)'
;MLSLAGCGSGGSATAYDGFVVRTERQRETEAEPASPSRSLFEVTEEEAYILNKSSEKFHYPWCSAVSDIAAKNRWEYHGSRESILEMGYRPCKLCSP
;
A
#
# COMPACT_ATOMS: atom_id res chain seq x y z
N MET A 1 -4.69 -18.57 56.84
CA MET A 1 -5.23 -19.94 57.00
C MET A 1 -6.75 -19.86 56.95
N LEU A 2 -7.34 -20.52 55.94
CA LEU A 2 -8.75 -20.89 55.76
C LEU A 2 -9.78 -19.75 55.67
N SER A 3 -10.31 -19.45 54.47
CA SER A 3 -11.50 -20.09 53.87
C SER A 3 -12.73 -20.05 54.76
N LEU A 4 -13.82 -19.45 54.27
CA LEU A 4 -15.10 -20.13 54.05
C LEU A 4 -16.05 -19.26 53.21
N ALA A 5 -16.66 -19.90 52.22
CA ALA A 5 -17.71 -19.40 51.37
C ALA A 5 -19.08 -19.44 52.07
N GLY A 6 -20.04 -18.64 51.54
CA GLY A 6 -21.49 -18.74 51.79
C GLY A 6 -22.17 -17.48 51.25
N CYS A 7 -22.79 -17.49 50.06
CA CYS A 7 -24.16 -17.95 49.79
C CYS A 7 -25.15 -17.26 50.75
N GLY A 8 -26.03 -16.32 50.38
CA GLY A 8 -26.74 -16.06 49.13
C GLY A 8 -28.24 -16.01 49.49
N SER A 9 -28.86 -14.83 49.48
CA SER A 9 -30.32 -14.62 49.59
C SER A 9 -30.57 -13.16 49.20
N GLY A 10 -31.02 -12.83 47.99
CA GLY A 10 -32.38 -13.06 47.53
C GLY A 10 -32.99 -11.69 47.22
N GLY A 11 -32.64 -11.13 46.06
CA GLY A 11 -33.22 -9.90 45.54
C GLY A 11 -34.19 -10.25 44.42
N SER A 12 -35.46 -10.41 44.78
CA SER A 12 -36.59 -10.61 43.87
C SER A 12 -36.69 -9.46 42.87
N ALA A 13 -36.51 -9.79 41.60
CA ALA A 13 -36.76 -8.89 40.50
C ALA A 13 -38.27 -8.69 40.32
N THR A 14 -38.72 -7.44 40.36
CA THR A 14 -39.87 -7.02 39.57
C THR A 14 -39.53 -5.69 38.92
N ALA A 15 -39.42 -5.78 37.60
CA ALA A 15 -39.15 -4.69 36.69
C ALA A 15 -40.27 -3.64 36.72
N TYR A 16 -39.90 -2.38 36.56
CA TYR A 16 -40.67 -1.47 35.72
C TYR A 16 -39.76 -0.37 35.14
N ASP A 17 -39.86 -0.22 33.81
CA ASP A 17 -39.55 0.94 32.98
C ASP A 17 -38.13 1.57 33.07
N GLY A 18 -37.22 1.47 32.10
CA GLY A 18 -37.42 1.37 30.66
C GLY A 18 -37.00 2.66 29.91
N PHE A 19 -35.79 3.20 30.10
CA PHE A 19 -35.13 4.05 29.08
C PHE A 19 -33.63 4.25 29.39
N VAL A 20 -32.75 3.55 28.66
CA VAL A 20 -31.30 3.82 28.66
C VAL A 20 -30.86 4.09 27.23
N VAL A 21 -30.82 5.36 26.85
CA VAL A 21 -30.23 5.88 25.61
C VAL A 21 -29.94 7.37 25.90
N ARG A 22 -28.73 7.94 25.88
CA ARG A 22 -27.40 7.60 25.37
C ARG A 22 -26.40 8.48 26.13
N THR A 23 -25.32 7.88 26.61
CA THR A 23 -24.13 8.58 27.12
C THR A 23 -23.46 9.37 26.00
N GLU A 24 -23.07 10.60 26.32
CA GLU A 24 -22.47 11.57 25.40
C GLU A 24 -21.03 11.16 25.03
N ARG A 25 -20.95 10.62 23.80
CA ARG A 25 -19.96 10.86 22.75
C ARG A 25 -18.51 11.08 23.20
N GLN A 26 -17.83 9.95 23.36
CA GLN A 26 -16.38 9.85 23.39
C GLN A 26 -15.77 10.37 22.07
N ARG A 27 -14.63 11.06 22.26
CA ARG A 27 -13.62 11.50 21.32
C ARG A 27 -13.47 10.63 20.08
N GLU A 28 -13.71 11.23 18.92
CA GLU A 28 -13.23 10.78 17.61
C GLU A 28 -11.72 11.09 17.53
N THR A 29 -10.91 10.16 18.03
CA THR A 29 -9.59 9.90 17.46
C THR A 29 -9.81 8.86 16.38
N GLU A 30 -10.06 9.34 15.17
CA GLU A 30 -10.01 8.55 13.94
C GLU A 30 -8.52 8.30 13.63
N ALA A 31 -7.95 7.36 14.37
CA ALA A 31 -6.78 6.62 13.94
C ALA A 31 -7.29 5.49 13.08
N GLU A 32 -7.48 5.78 11.80
CA GLU A 32 -7.78 4.83 10.74
C GLU A 32 -6.85 3.61 10.86
N PRO A 33 -7.37 2.41 11.17
CA PRO A 33 -6.59 1.20 10.99
C PRO A 33 -6.57 0.93 9.49
N ALA A 34 -5.57 1.48 8.79
CA ALA A 34 -5.18 1.01 7.46
C ALA A 34 -4.80 -0.48 7.59
N SER A 35 -5.79 -1.35 7.43
CA SER A 35 -5.57 -2.75 7.11
C SER A 35 -5.11 -2.78 5.66
N PRO A 36 -3.84 -3.11 5.35
CA PRO A 36 -3.55 -3.55 4.01
C PRO A 36 -4.28 -4.89 3.86
N SER A 37 -5.47 -4.84 3.25
CA SER A 37 -6.07 -6.00 2.63
C SER A 37 -5.03 -6.52 1.66
N ARG A 38 -4.25 -7.51 2.10
CA ARG A 38 -3.25 -8.21 1.32
C ARG A 38 -3.96 -8.82 0.12
N SER A 39 -4.05 -8.04 -0.96
CA SER A 39 -4.32 -8.56 -2.29
C SER A 39 -3.12 -9.42 -2.63
N LEU A 40 -3.34 -10.73 -2.55
CA LEU A 40 -2.38 -11.77 -2.84
C LEU A 40 -1.91 -11.59 -4.30
N PHE A 41 -0.59 -11.51 -4.50
CA PHE A 41 0.14 -11.28 -5.75
C PHE A 41 0.32 -9.82 -6.20
N GLU A 42 0.94 -8.98 -5.36
CA GLU A 42 1.84 -7.94 -5.89
C GLU A 42 3.11 -8.65 -6.39
N VAL A 43 3.00 -9.29 -7.56
CA VAL A 43 4.18 -9.42 -8.41
C VAL A 43 4.49 -8.00 -8.84
N THR A 44 5.33 -7.31 -8.06
CA THR A 44 6.16 -6.25 -8.62
C THR A 44 7.07 -6.96 -9.62
N GLU A 45 6.55 -7.32 -10.79
CA GLU A 45 7.39 -7.58 -11.94
C GLU A 45 8.15 -6.27 -12.11
N GLU A 46 9.38 -6.24 -11.59
CA GLU A 46 10.29 -5.14 -11.77
C GLU A 46 10.43 -4.95 -13.29
N GLU A 47 9.71 -3.96 -13.82
CA GLU A 47 9.73 -3.71 -15.25
C GLU A 47 11.15 -3.29 -15.62
N ALA A 48 11.77 -4.10 -16.46
CA ALA A 48 13.09 -3.81 -16.98
C ALA A 48 12.99 -2.71 -18.04
N TYR A 49 13.72 -1.62 -17.84
CA TYR A 49 13.84 -0.51 -18.77
C TYR A 49 15.29 -0.33 -19.22
N ILE A 50 15.46 0.18 -20.44
CA ILE A 50 16.74 0.57 -21.01
C ILE A 50 16.76 2.09 -21.15
N LEU A 51 17.64 2.75 -20.40
CA LEU A 51 17.87 4.19 -20.42
C LEU A 51 18.98 4.52 -21.41
N ASN A 52 18.77 5.57 -22.21
CA ASN A 52 19.77 6.15 -23.10
C ASN A 52 20.23 7.51 -22.55
N LYS A 53 21.43 7.55 -21.96
CA LYS A 53 22.02 8.76 -21.37
C LYS A 53 22.24 9.91 -22.36
N SER A 54 22.38 9.62 -23.65
CA SER A 54 22.64 10.66 -24.67
C SER A 54 21.38 11.36 -25.15
N SER A 55 20.25 10.66 -25.17
CA SER A 55 18.97 11.23 -25.64
C SER A 55 17.99 11.52 -24.51
N GLU A 56 18.34 11.13 -23.29
CA GLU A 56 17.50 11.21 -22.09
C GLU A 56 16.15 10.52 -22.32
N LYS A 57 16.18 9.37 -23.00
CA LYS A 57 14.99 8.56 -23.27
C LYS A 57 15.12 7.18 -22.64
N PHE A 58 13.99 6.62 -22.23
CA PHE A 58 13.92 5.24 -21.78
C PHE A 58 13.03 4.39 -22.68
N HIS A 59 13.32 3.11 -22.73
CA HIS A 59 12.79 2.13 -23.66
C HIS A 59 12.50 0.82 -22.93
N TYR A 60 11.54 0.04 -23.41
CA TYR A 60 11.51 -1.40 -23.10
C TYR A 60 12.69 -2.15 -23.77
N PRO A 61 13.13 -3.29 -23.22
CA PRO A 61 14.24 -4.09 -23.76
C PRO A 61 13.98 -4.61 -25.18
N TRP A 62 12.72 -4.77 -25.57
CA TRP A 62 12.31 -5.23 -26.92
C TRP A 62 12.20 -4.10 -27.95
N CYS A 63 12.41 -2.83 -27.57
CA CYS A 63 12.30 -1.71 -28.49
C CYS A 63 13.40 -1.76 -29.55
N SER A 64 13.03 -1.65 -30.83
CA SER A 64 13.99 -1.69 -31.95
C SER A 64 15.12 -0.67 -31.84
N ALA A 65 14.84 0.51 -31.26
CA ALA A 65 15.82 1.57 -31.08
C ALA A 65 16.92 1.22 -30.06
N VAL A 66 16.74 0.18 -29.22
CA VAL A 66 17.74 -0.24 -28.24
C VAL A 66 19.03 -0.72 -28.91
N SER A 67 18.91 -1.37 -30.07
CA SER A 67 20.06 -1.84 -30.85
C SER A 67 20.94 -0.70 -31.37
N ASP A 68 20.37 0.49 -31.58
CA ASP A 68 21.09 1.69 -32.02
C ASP A 68 21.73 2.47 -30.86
N ILE A 69 21.41 2.13 -29.59
CA ILE A 69 22.00 2.79 -28.44
C ILE A 69 23.45 2.33 -28.26
N ALA A 70 24.40 3.27 -28.32
CA ALA A 70 25.79 2.99 -28.01
C ALA A 70 25.92 2.39 -26.59
N ALA A 71 26.69 1.30 -26.43
CA ALA A 71 26.83 0.58 -25.17
C ALA A 71 27.20 1.49 -23.96
N LYS A 72 28.04 2.51 -24.19
CA LYS A 72 28.42 3.50 -23.17
C LYS A 72 27.26 4.35 -22.63
N ASN A 73 26.21 4.50 -23.43
CA ASN A 73 25.01 5.29 -23.12
C ASN A 73 23.82 4.41 -22.72
N ARG A 74 23.91 3.09 -22.93
CA ARG A 74 22.85 2.11 -22.62
C ARG A 74 22.97 1.71 -21.15
N TRP A 75 21.92 1.92 -20.38
CA TRP A 75 21.86 1.48 -18.99
C TRP A 75 20.57 0.74 -18.72
N GLU A 76 20.66 -0.45 -18.12
CA GLU A 76 19.49 -1.20 -17.69
C GLU A 76 19.07 -0.75 -16.30
N TYR A 77 17.76 -0.58 -16.11
CA TYR A 77 17.14 -0.12 -14.88
C TYR A 77 15.96 -1.02 -14.57
N HIS A 78 15.89 -1.47 -13.32
CA HIS A 78 14.82 -2.31 -12.80
C HIS A 78 14.15 -1.52 -11.68
N GLY A 79 12.94 -1.06 -11.93
CA GLY A 79 12.22 -0.17 -11.03
C GLY A 79 11.02 0.48 -11.70
N SER A 80 10.39 1.42 -11.01
CA SER A 80 9.15 2.04 -11.50
C SER A 80 9.42 3.06 -12.60
N ARG A 81 8.49 3.13 -13.57
CA ARG A 81 8.48 4.13 -14.64
C ARG A 81 8.58 5.55 -14.09
N GLU A 82 7.88 5.84 -13.00
CA GLU A 82 7.80 7.15 -12.36
C GLU A 82 9.18 7.62 -11.88
N SER A 83 9.99 6.73 -11.32
CA SER A 83 11.37 7.06 -10.92
C SER A 83 12.23 7.46 -12.11
N ILE A 84 12.00 6.86 -13.29
CA ILE A 84 12.71 7.23 -14.52
C ILE A 84 12.30 8.63 -15.00
N LEU A 85 11.01 8.96 -14.88
CA LEU A 85 10.50 10.31 -15.18
C LEU A 85 11.06 11.35 -14.22
N GLU A 86 11.18 11.03 -12.93
CA GLU A 86 11.78 11.91 -11.92
C GLU A 86 13.28 12.15 -12.17
N MET A 87 14.00 11.15 -12.69
CA MET A 87 15.37 11.32 -13.18
C MET A 87 15.49 12.23 -14.42
N GLY A 88 14.38 12.70 -14.98
CA GLY A 88 14.34 13.62 -16.13
C GLY A 88 14.34 12.94 -17.50
N TYR A 89 14.21 11.61 -17.54
CA TYR A 89 14.14 10.87 -18.80
C TYR A 89 12.72 10.91 -19.37
N ARG A 90 12.62 10.87 -20.71
CA ARG A 90 11.34 10.86 -21.43
C ARG A 90 11.03 9.48 -22.00
N PRO A 91 9.76 9.05 -22.05
CA PRO A 91 9.41 7.78 -22.66
C PRO A 91 9.70 7.81 -24.15
N CYS A 92 10.21 6.71 -24.69
CA CYS A 92 10.32 6.55 -26.13
C CYS A 92 8.92 6.51 -26.77
N LYS A 93 8.70 7.32 -27.80
CA LYS A 93 7.42 7.34 -28.53
C LYS A 93 7.14 6.09 -29.38
N LEU A 94 8.16 5.25 -29.62
CA LEU A 94 8.04 4.06 -30.45
C LEU A 94 7.52 2.86 -29.66
N CYS A 95 8.13 2.58 -28.51
CA CYS A 95 7.69 1.50 -27.63
C CYS A 95 6.71 1.95 -26.54
N SER A 96 6.50 3.27 -26.39
CA SER A 96 5.56 3.91 -25.46
C SER A 96 5.52 3.24 -24.10
N PRO A 97 6.67 3.20 -23.39
CA PRO A 97 6.71 2.70 -22.03
C PRO A 97 5.94 3.61 -21.10
#